data_AF-A0A7Z9FI71-F1
#
_entry.id   AF-A0A7Z9FI71-F1
#
_cell.length_a   1.000
_cell.length_b   1.000
_cell.length_c   1.000
_cell.angle_alpha   90.00
_cell.angle_beta   90.00
_cell.angle_gamma   90.00
#
_symmetry.space_group_name_H-M   'P 1'
#
loop_
_entity.id
_entity.type
_entity.pdbx_description
1 polymer ?
#
loop_
_entity_poly.entity_id
_entity_poly.type
_entity_poly.pdbx_seq_one_letter_code
_entity_poly.pdbx_strand_id
1 'polypeptide(L)'
;MFKLKTNILFICFGLVLVMLPQGVTAAENFSRDAEHRGIVEIGPYQIYPENRMGNGIYLDKKLLDSHPQRVILNIVSIKHSKSHVYLYRGQNGLLGLDIVKNDADGEARFWKIDPEFYQYTNRTSGIQRVFRIFQNQIKPLLSHLRTGTGVAASATHAVFYHITDSKDITRINSSGQEITQKVYTFRLHLINRKFENIESLINLKIQDVSHRLKLKWVSEYSVSYKLSNGENQTVDLRKYAPGLF
;
A
#
# COMPACT_ATOMS: atom_id res chain seq x y z
N MET A 1 -42.49 -48.60 -40.64
CA MET A 1 -42.86 -47.43 -39.82
C MET A 1 -42.28 -47.38 -38.40
N PHE A 2 -41.53 -48.39 -37.93
CA PHE A 2 -40.98 -48.41 -36.55
C PHE A 2 -39.54 -47.90 -36.38
N LYS A 3 -38.70 -47.87 -37.43
CA LYS A 3 -37.29 -47.39 -37.33
C LYS A 3 -37.14 -45.86 -37.25
N LEU A 4 -38.11 -45.09 -37.76
CA LEU A 4 -38.03 -43.63 -37.78
C LEU A 4 -38.32 -43.01 -36.39
N LYS A 5 -39.19 -43.65 -35.59
CA LYS A 5 -39.54 -43.19 -34.24
C LYS A 5 -38.41 -43.38 -33.22
N THR A 6 -37.61 -44.43 -33.35
CA THR A 6 -36.49 -44.72 -32.43
C THR A 6 -35.35 -43.72 -32.59
N ASN A 7 -35.06 -43.26 -33.81
CA ASN A 7 -34.00 -42.28 -34.06
C ASN A 7 -34.36 -40.88 -33.55
N ILE A 8 -35.64 -40.48 -33.61
CA ILE A 8 -36.08 -39.17 -33.08
C ILE A 8 -35.97 -39.15 -31.55
N LEU A 9 -36.29 -40.25 -30.87
CA LEU A 9 -36.17 -40.35 -29.41
C LEU A 9 -34.70 -40.24 -28.95
N PHE A 10 -33.77 -40.85 -29.68
CA PHE A 10 -32.33 -40.75 -29.40
C PHE A 10 -31.76 -39.33 -29.64
N ILE A 11 -32.23 -38.65 -30.68
CA ILE A 11 -31.80 -37.26 -30.98
C ILE A 11 -32.32 -36.30 -29.90
N CYS A 12 -33.56 -36.47 -29.44
CA CYS A 12 -34.10 -35.65 -28.35
C CYS A 12 -33.37 -35.88 -27.02
N PHE A 13 -32.96 -37.11 -26.70
CA PHE A 13 -32.21 -37.39 -25.46
C PHE A 13 -30.78 -36.83 -25.50
N GLY A 14 -30.12 -36.85 -26.67
CA GLY A 14 -28.81 -36.25 -26.87
C GLY A 14 -28.82 -34.73 -26.73
N LEU A 15 -29.86 -34.05 -27.23
CA LEU A 15 -30.01 -32.59 -27.14
C LEU A 15 -30.33 -32.11 -25.71
N VAL A 16 -31.05 -32.90 -24.91
CA VAL A 16 -31.33 -32.59 -23.51
C VAL A 16 -30.08 -32.71 -22.63
N LEU A 17 -29.15 -33.63 -22.96
CA LEU A 17 -27.87 -33.72 -22.24
C LEU A 17 -26.93 -32.53 -22.50
N VAL A 18 -27.01 -31.91 -23.69
CA VAL A 18 -26.22 -30.71 -24.04
C VAL A 18 -26.81 -29.43 -23.42
N MET A 19 -28.09 -29.47 -23.04
CA MET A 19 -28.81 -28.37 -22.36
C MET A 19 -28.72 -28.45 -20.83
N LEU A 20 -28.04 -29.46 -20.27
CA LEU A 20 -27.71 -29.43 -18.84
C LEU A 20 -26.79 -28.22 -18.60
N PRO A 21 -27.11 -27.35 -17.62
CA PRO A 21 -26.31 -26.16 -17.35
C PRO A 21 -24.89 -26.58 -17.01
N GLN A 22 -23.98 -26.43 -17.97
CA GLN A 22 -22.56 -26.64 -17.75
C GLN A 22 -22.07 -25.50 -16.87
N GLY A 23 -21.85 -25.81 -15.60
CA GLY A 23 -21.15 -24.94 -14.67
C GLY A 23 -22.04 -23.93 -13.94
N VAL A 24 -23.02 -24.41 -13.17
CA VAL A 24 -23.12 -23.84 -11.83
C VAL A 24 -22.07 -24.57 -11.02
N THR A 25 -20.86 -24.02 -10.94
CA THR A 25 -19.90 -24.47 -9.94
C THR A 25 -20.62 -24.33 -8.60
N ALA A 26 -20.91 -25.48 -7.98
CA ALA A 26 -21.43 -25.49 -6.63
C ALA A 26 -20.52 -24.59 -5.79
N ALA A 27 -21.11 -23.65 -5.04
CA ALA A 27 -20.37 -22.84 -4.09
C ALA A 27 -19.47 -23.79 -3.29
N GLU A 28 -18.17 -23.53 -3.27
CA GLU A 28 -17.22 -24.40 -2.57
C GLU A 28 -17.73 -24.59 -1.14
N ASN A 29 -18.09 -25.83 -0.81
CA ASN A 29 -18.51 -26.20 0.53
C ASN A 29 -17.25 -26.22 1.40
N PHE A 30 -16.85 -25.06 1.90
CA PHE A 30 -15.80 -24.98 2.90
C PHE A 30 -16.28 -25.70 4.16
N SER A 31 -15.47 -26.64 4.65
CA SER A 31 -15.74 -27.31 5.92
C SER A 31 -15.91 -26.27 7.03
N ARG A 32 -17.06 -26.28 7.71
CA ARG A 32 -17.36 -25.41 8.85
C ARG A 32 -16.51 -25.86 10.06
N ASP A 33 -15.28 -25.35 10.16
CA ASP A 33 -14.48 -25.43 11.39
C ASP A 33 -14.77 -24.21 12.28
N ALA A 34 -14.26 -24.22 13.52
CA ALA A 34 -14.54 -23.18 14.52
C ALA A 34 -14.06 -21.77 14.11
N GLU A 35 -13.22 -21.67 13.07
CA GLU A 35 -12.74 -20.40 12.51
C GLU A 35 -13.56 -19.92 11.30
N HIS A 36 -14.50 -20.73 10.80
CA HIS A 36 -15.39 -20.34 9.71
C HIS A 36 -16.51 -19.42 10.20
N ARG A 37 -16.44 -18.15 9.80
CA ARG A 37 -17.42 -17.12 10.16
C ARG A 37 -18.19 -16.53 8.97
N GLY A 38 -18.05 -17.11 7.78
CA GLY A 38 -18.74 -16.61 6.59
C GLY A 38 -18.14 -15.29 6.11
N ILE A 39 -18.90 -14.20 6.18
CA ILE A 39 -18.53 -12.87 5.66
C ILE A 39 -18.08 -11.96 6.81
N VAL A 40 -16.95 -11.26 6.63
CA VAL A 40 -16.56 -10.13 7.48
C VAL A 40 -16.87 -8.82 6.79
N GLU A 41 -17.52 -7.90 7.50
CA GLU A 41 -17.71 -6.52 7.05
C GLU A 41 -16.60 -5.61 7.60
N ILE A 42 -15.96 -4.86 6.70
CA ILE A 42 -14.92 -3.87 7.03
C ILE A 42 -15.31 -2.56 6.35
N GLY A 43 -16.11 -1.73 7.02
CA GLY A 43 -16.67 -0.53 6.41
C GLY A 43 -17.50 -0.89 5.17
N PRO A 44 -17.21 -0.32 3.98
CA PRO A 44 -17.93 -0.68 2.75
C PRO A 44 -17.45 -2.00 2.11
N TYR A 45 -16.43 -2.64 2.66
CA TYR A 45 -15.83 -3.85 2.11
C TYR A 45 -16.36 -5.11 2.79
N GLN A 46 -16.32 -6.22 2.06
CA GLN A 46 -16.58 -7.55 2.59
C GLN A 46 -15.38 -8.46 2.31
N ILE A 47 -15.00 -9.30 3.27
CA ILE A 47 -14.01 -10.37 3.07
C ILE A 47 -14.73 -11.71 3.20
N TYR A 48 -14.60 -12.55 2.18
CA TYR A 48 -15.24 -13.86 2.16
C TYR A 48 -14.43 -14.92 1.39
N PRO A 49 -14.35 -16.16 1.89
CA PRO A 49 -14.69 -16.56 3.27
C PRO A 49 -13.68 -16.00 4.29
N GLU A 50 -14.14 -15.69 5.50
CA GLU A 50 -13.24 -15.22 6.56
C GLU A 50 -12.14 -16.26 6.86
N ASN A 51 -10.91 -15.79 7.07
CA ASN A 51 -9.77 -16.59 7.56
C ASN A 51 -9.42 -17.82 6.70
N ARG A 52 -9.69 -17.77 5.40
CA ARG A 52 -9.31 -18.84 4.46
C ARG A 52 -8.28 -18.38 3.44
N MET A 53 -7.44 -19.33 3.05
CA MET A 53 -6.52 -19.15 1.95
C MET A 53 -7.31 -18.96 0.66
N GLY A 54 -6.98 -17.94 -0.14
CA GLY A 54 -7.72 -17.65 -1.36
C GLY A 54 -9.00 -16.86 -1.15
N ASN A 55 -9.26 -16.34 0.05
CA ASN A 55 -10.41 -15.48 0.26
C ASN A 55 -10.35 -14.19 -0.59
N GLY A 56 -11.52 -13.65 -0.87
CA GLY A 56 -11.71 -12.47 -1.71
C GLY A 56 -12.09 -11.24 -0.90
N ILE A 57 -11.74 -10.08 -1.45
CA ILE A 57 -12.23 -8.77 -1.02
C ILE A 57 -13.33 -8.35 -1.98
N TYR A 58 -14.45 -7.90 -1.46
CA TYR A 58 -15.60 -7.43 -2.23
C TYR A 58 -15.96 -6.00 -1.85
N LEU A 59 -16.43 -5.23 -2.83
CA LEU A 59 -17.03 -3.90 -2.67
C LEU A 59 -18.30 -3.89 -3.51
N ASP A 60 -19.43 -3.51 -2.92
CA ASP A 60 -20.75 -3.55 -3.59
C ASP A 60 -21.04 -4.93 -4.25
N LYS A 61 -20.68 -6.01 -3.55
CA LYS A 61 -20.79 -7.41 -4.00
C LYS A 61 -19.94 -7.76 -5.22
N LYS A 62 -19.07 -6.87 -5.71
CA LYS A 62 -18.10 -7.14 -6.77
C LYS A 62 -16.75 -7.53 -6.17
N LEU A 63 -16.19 -8.63 -6.65
CA LEU A 63 -14.83 -9.05 -6.29
C LEU A 63 -13.82 -7.99 -6.76
N LEU A 64 -13.03 -7.48 -5.81
CA LEU A 64 -11.93 -6.56 -6.06
C LEU A 64 -10.62 -7.30 -6.28
N ASP A 65 -10.28 -8.23 -5.39
CA ASP A 65 -9.05 -9.03 -5.48
C ASP A 65 -9.18 -10.31 -4.64
N SER A 66 -8.38 -11.33 -5.00
CA SER A 66 -8.24 -12.60 -4.28
C SER A 66 -6.91 -13.24 -4.63
N HIS A 67 -6.29 -13.99 -3.72
CA HIS A 67 -5.02 -14.65 -4.02
C HIS A 67 -4.90 -16.03 -3.35
N PRO A 68 -4.65 -17.12 -4.10
CA PRO A 68 -4.79 -18.51 -3.62
C PRO A 68 -3.79 -18.92 -2.53
N GLN A 69 -2.75 -18.13 -2.30
CA GLN A 69 -1.71 -18.37 -1.29
C GLN A 69 -1.71 -17.30 -0.17
N ARG A 70 -2.79 -16.53 -0.05
CA ARG A 70 -2.94 -15.49 0.97
C ARG A 70 -4.27 -15.64 1.68
N VAL A 71 -4.26 -15.34 2.97
CA VAL A 71 -5.46 -15.05 3.77
C VAL A 71 -5.52 -13.54 3.92
N ILE A 72 -6.48 -12.90 3.29
CA ILE A 72 -6.72 -11.46 3.40
C ILE A 72 -7.46 -11.19 4.72
N LEU A 73 -6.95 -10.22 5.48
CA LEU A 73 -7.37 -9.94 6.87
C LEU A 73 -8.03 -8.57 7.03
N ASN A 74 -7.60 -7.58 6.24
CA ASN A 74 -8.07 -6.20 6.39
C ASN A 74 -7.85 -5.42 5.09
N ILE A 75 -8.56 -4.31 4.91
CA ILE A 75 -8.44 -3.40 3.77
C ILE A 75 -8.71 -1.96 4.21
N VAL A 76 -7.94 -1.02 3.64
CA VAL A 76 -8.13 0.42 3.82
C VAL A 76 -8.07 1.17 2.49
N SER A 77 -8.85 2.23 2.36
CA SER A 77 -8.80 3.12 1.20
C SER A 77 -7.56 4.03 1.26
N ILE A 78 -7.01 4.34 0.08
CA ILE A 78 -5.98 5.37 -0.04
C ILE A 78 -6.67 6.72 -0.22
N LYS A 79 -6.51 7.64 0.74
CA LYS A 79 -7.14 8.97 0.67
C LYS A 79 -6.79 9.69 -0.64
N HIS A 80 -7.81 10.17 -1.36
CA HIS A 80 -7.72 10.81 -2.69
C HIS A 80 -7.26 9.88 -3.83
N SER A 81 -7.51 8.57 -3.70
CA SER A 81 -7.27 7.56 -4.73
C SER A 81 -8.43 6.54 -4.70
N LYS A 82 -8.68 5.89 -5.83
CA LYS A 82 -9.64 4.78 -5.94
C LYS A 82 -9.02 3.41 -5.64
N SER A 83 -7.71 3.36 -5.42
CA SER A 83 -6.98 2.16 -5.03
C SER A 83 -7.08 1.91 -3.53
N HIS A 84 -6.84 0.66 -3.14
CA HIS A 84 -6.96 0.20 -1.76
C HIS A 84 -5.75 -0.62 -1.35
N VAL A 85 -5.32 -0.52 -0.10
CA VAL A 85 -4.27 -1.37 0.46
C VAL A 85 -4.92 -2.42 1.35
N TYR A 86 -4.53 -3.68 1.19
CA TYR A 86 -5.01 -4.77 2.03
C TYR A 86 -3.87 -5.46 2.77
N LEU A 87 -4.18 -5.97 3.95
CA LEU A 87 -3.32 -6.79 4.79
C LEU A 87 -3.62 -8.25 4.50
N TYR A 88 -2.58 -9.04 4.31
CA TYR A 88 -2.69 -10.47 4.19
C TYR A 88 -1.72 -11.20 5.10
N ARG A 89 -2.03 -12.46 5.37
CA ARG A 89 -1.12 -13.49 5.90
C ARG A 89 -0.78 -14.47 4.79
N GLY A 90 0.50 -14.66 4.52
CA GLY A 90 0.97 -15.65 3.55
C GLY A 90 0.92 -17.08 4.10
N GLN A 91 1.20 -18.07 3.24
CA GLN A 91 1.30 -19.49 3.64
C GLN A 91 2.33 -19.74 4.75
N ASN A 92 3.38 -18.93 4.81
CA ASN A 92 4.42 -18.99 5.85
C ASN A 92 4.02 -18.30 7.16
N GLY A 93 2.77 -17.83 7.28
CA GLY A 93 2.28 -17.10 8.45
C GLY A 93 2.73 -15.64 8.55
N LEU A 94 3.61 -15.17 7.65
CA LEU A 94 4.08 -13.79 7.67
C LEU A 94 3.01 -12.83 7.14
N LEU A 95 2.93 -11.66 7.78
CA LEU A 95 2.07 -10.58 7.31
C LEU A 95 2.73 -9.81 6.16
N GLY A 96 1.88 -9.29 5.28
CA GLY A 96 2.29 -8.38 4.23
C GLY A 96 1.15 -7.48 3.78
N LEU A 97 1.50 -6.39 3.10
CA LEU A 97 0.54 -5.53 2.42
C LEU A 97 0.61 -5.74 0.92
N ASP A 98 -0.53 -5.63 0.24
CA ASP A 98 -0.62 -5.49 -1.20
C ASP A 98 -1.70 -4.45 -1.57
N ILE A 99 -1.84 -4.16 -2.86
CA ILE A 99 -2.72 -3.12 -3.39
C ILE A 99 -3.74 -3.69 -4.38
N VAL A 100 -5.00 -3.31 -4.21
CA VAL A 100 -5.99 -3.36 -5.29
C VAL A 100 -5.86 -2.05 -6.07
N LYS A 101 -5.25 -2.12 -7.26
CA LYS A 101 -5.07 -0.94 -8.12
C LYS A 101 -6.36 -0.64 -8.86
N ASN A 102 -6.66 0.64 -9.00
CA ASN A 102 -7.73 1.11 -9.87
C ASN A 102 -7.14 1.79 -11.11
N ASP A 103 -7.58 1.39 -12.31
CA ASP A 103 -7.04 1.93 -13.57
C ASP A 103 -7.24 3.44 -13.70
N ALA A 104 -8.30 4.00 -13.10
CA ALA A 104 -8.56 5.44 -13.12
C ALA A 104 -7.53 6.25 -12.29
N ASP A 105 -6.73 5.61 -11.44
CA ASP A 105 -5.67 6.28 -10.69
C ASP A 105 -4.41 6.50 -11.54
N GLY A 106 -4.29 5.92 -12.73
CA GLY A 106 -3.12 6.09 -13.59
C GLY A 106 -1.88 5.38 -13.06
N GLU A 107 -0.74 6.08 -13.00
CA GLU A 107 0.57 5.46 -12.71
C GLU A 107 0.81 5.20 -11.21
N ALA A 108 0.06 4.24 -10.65
CA ALA A 108 0.17 3.81 -9.27
C ALA A 108 1.23 2.71 -9.06
N ARG A 109 2.13 2.95 -8.12
CA ARG A 109 3.17 2.00 -7.65
C ARG A 109 3.01 1.77 -6.17
N PHE A 110 3.13 0.51 -5.76
CA PHE A 110 3.12 0.08 -4.38
C PHE A 110 4.23 -0.95 -4.20
N TRP A 111 5.06 -0.80 -3.16
CA TRP A 111 6.15 -1.72 -2.90
C TRP A 111 6.49 -1.82 -1.43
N LYS A 112 7.08 -2.96 -1.06
CA LYS A 112 7.61 -3.25 0.26
C LYS A 112 8.97 -2.55 0.43
N ILE A 113 9.16 -1.86 1.54
CA ILE A 113 10.46 -1.32 1.96
C ILE A 113 11.17 -2.35 2.82
N ASP A 114 10.46 -2.85 3.83
CA ASP A 114 10.91 -3.88 4.75
C ASP A 114 9.68 -4.67 5.27
N PRO A 115 9.82 -5.61 6.20
CA PRO A 115 8.68 -6.36 6.75
C PRO A 115 7.53 -5.52 7.33
N GLU A 116 7.80 -4.30 7.78
CA GLU A 116 6.84 -3.45 8.51
C GLU A 116 6.33 -2.29 7.64
N PHE A 117 7.16 -1.74 6.75
CA PHE A 117 6.88 -0.51 6.01
C PHE A 117 6.73 -0.75 4.51
N TYR A 118 5.73 -0.06 3.93
CA TYR A 118 5.39 -0.09 2.52
C TYR A 118 5.18 1.34 2.01
N GLN A 119 5.41 1.54 0.72
CA GLN A 119 5.21 2.84 0.09
C GLN A 119 4.28 2.75 -1.11
N TYR A 120 3.42 3.75 -1.21
CA TYR A 120 2.58 4.02 -2.38
C TYR A 120 3.02 5.33 -3.02
N THR A 121 3.10 5.35 -4.35
CA THR A 121 3.23 6.58 -5.11
C THR A 121 2.36 6.53 -6.34
N ASN A 122 1.78 7.66 -6.69
CA ASN A 122 1.06 7.86 -7.93
C ASN A 122 1.67 9.06 -8.65
N ARG A 123 2.23 8.83 -9.84
CA ARG A 123 2.90 9.90 -10.60
C ARG A 123 1.91 10.86 -11.24
N THR A 124 0.74 10.36 -11.63
CA THR A 124 -0.33 11.18 -12.24
C THR A 124 -0.92 12.16 -11.23
N SER A 125 -1.28 11.69 -10.03
CA SER A 125 -1.85 12.55 -8.98
C SER A 125 -0.79 13.17 -8.06
N GLY A 126 0.48 12.77 -8.14
CA GLY A 126 1.55 13.21 -7.24
C GLY A 126 1.38 12.75 -5.79
N ILE A 127 0.44 11.86 -5.50
CA ILE A 127 0.17 11.33 -4.16
C ILE A 127 1.28 10.35 -3.77
N GLN A 128 1.83 10.52 -2.56
CA GLN A 128 2.77 9.60 -1.95
C GLN A 128 2.35 9.29 -0.52
N ARG A 129 2.37 8.02 -0.13
CA ARG A 129 1.97 7.56 1.19
C ARG A 129 2.92 6.50 1.71
N VAL A 130 3.06 6.45 3.02
CA VAL A 130 3.74 5.36 3.73
C VAL A 130 2.68 4.60 4.52
N PHE A 131 2.76 3.28 4.46
CA PHE A 131 1.92 2.37 5.23
C PHE A 131 2.81 1.55 6.14
N ARG A 132 2.27 1.22 7.32
CA ARG A 132 2.93 0.41 8.32
C ARG A 132 2.03 -0.74 8.72
N ILE A 133 2.60 -1.93 8.89
CA ILE A 133 1.95 -3.02 9.63
C ILE A 133 2.30 -2.83 11.10
N PHE A 134 1.30 -2.58 11.94
CA PHE A 134 1.52 -2.47 13.39
C PHE A 134 0.40 -3.19 14.12
N GLN A 135 0.75 -4.07 15.08
CA GLN A 135 -0.20 -4.88 15.85
C GLN A 135 -1.26 -5.57 14.96
N ASN A 136 -0.81 -6.21 13.88
CA ASN A 136 -1.65 -6.90 12.89
C ASN A 136 -2.70 -6.01 12.19
N GLN A 137 -2.45 -4.70 12.09
CA GLN A 137 -3.31 -3.75 11.40
C GLN A 137 -2.55 -2.93 10.36
N ILE A 138 -3.27 -2.43 9.36
CA ILE A 138 -2.76 -1.44 8.42
C ILE A 138 -2.84 -0.07 9.08
N LYS A 139 -1.70 0.62 9.18
CA LYS A 139 -1.62 2.00 9.68
C LYS A 139 -1.11 2.92 8.55
N PRO A 140 -2.00 3.66 7.88
CA PRO A 140 -1.60 4.73 6.97
C PRO A 140 -0.93 5.85 7.78
N LEU A 141 0.34 6.14 7.49
CA LEU A 141 1.10 7.14 8.25
C LEU A 141 0.82 8.54 7.70
N LEU A 142 0.35 9.44 8.57
CA LEU A 142 0.04 10.83 8.25
C LEU A 142 -0.78 10.99 6.96
N SER A 143 -1.90 10.26 6.86
CA SER A 143 -2.74 10.16 5.65
C SER A 143 -3.30 11.48 5.11
N HIS A 144 -3.30 12.53 5.94
CA HIS A 144 -3.67 13.89 5.57
C HIS A 144 -2.59 14.60 4.72
N LEU A 145 -1.34 14.14 4.75
CA LEU A 145 -0.24 14.70 3.97
C LEU A 145 -0.18 14.10 2.57
N ARG A 146 0.07 14.92 1.54
CA ARG A 146 0.10 14.46 0.14
C ARG A 146 1.41 13.76 -0.25
N THR A 147 2.51 14.04 0.41
CA THR A 147 3.89 13.78 -0.06
C THR A 147 4.72 12.91 0.90
N GLY A 148 4.10 12.02 1.68
CA GLY A 148 4.82 11.13 2.60
C GLY A 148 5.63 10.07 1.86
N THR A 149 6.97 10.11 1.95
CA THR A 149 7.85 9.20 1.21
C THR A 149 9.26 9.08 1.81
N GLY A 150 10.13 8.33 1.12
CA GLY A 150 11.58 8.25 1.40
C GLY A 150 11.92 7.52 2.69
N VAL A 151 11.29 6.37 2.92
CA VAL A 151 11.48 5.61 4.16
C VAL A 151 12.93 5.09 4.24
N ALA A 152 13.62 5.40 5.34
CA ALA A 152 14.84 4.74 5.76
C ALA A 152 14.59 4.08 7.11
N ALA A 153 14.89 2.79 7.23
CA ALA A 153 14.53 2.00 8.39
C ALA A 153 15.76 1.28 8.99
N SER A 154 15.76 1.11 10.31
CA SER A 154 16.73 0.35 11.10
C SER A 154 16.01 -0.74 11.90
N ALA A 155 16.72 -1.57 12.66
CA ALA A 155 16.08 -2.61 13.47
C ALA A 155 15.07 -2.07 14.49
N THR A 156 15.25 -0.83 14.98
CA THR A 156 14.44 -0.25 16.07
C THR A 156 13.58 0.93 15.64
N HIS A 157 13.92 1.58 14.53
CA HIS A 157 13.28 2.83 14.11
C HIS A 157 13.04 2.89 12.60
N ALA A 158 12.22 3.85 12.19
CA ALA A 158 12.13 4.29 10.81
C ALA A 158 11.97 5.81 10.73
N VAL A 159 12.50 6.40 9.67
CA VAL A 159 12.33 7.80 9.33
C VAL A 159 11.79 7.92 7.91
N PHE A 160 10.88 8.85 7.71
CA PHE A 160 10.39 9.25 6.39
C PHE A 160 10.18 10.75 6.38
N TYR A 161 9.83 11.31 5.23
CA TYR A 161 9.62 12.75 5.12
C TYR A 161 8.36 13.10 4.34
N HIS A 162 7.97 14.36 4.43
CA HIS A 162 7.10 14.99 3.45
C HIS A 162 7.61 16.39 3.10
N ILE A 163 7.11 16.92 2.00
CA ILE A 163 7.33 18.31 1.59
C ILE A 163 6.28 19.17 2.30
N THR A 164 6.72 20.09 3.16
CA THR A 164 5.85 21.02 3.89
C THR A 164 5.53 22.28 3.09
N ASP A 165 6.47 22.70 2.24
CA ASP A 165 6.38 23.94 1.48
C ASP A 165 7.24 23.87 0.22
N SER A 166 6.91 24.69 -0.77
CA SER A 166 7.73 24.90 -1.97
C SER A 166 7.65 26.36 -2.40
N LYS A 167 8.80 26.96 -2.69
CA LYS A 167 8.89 28.34 -3.18
C LYS A 167 9.77 28.42 -4.42
N ASP A 168 9.46 29.35 -5.31
CA ASP A 168 10.33 29.67 -6.43
C ASP A 168 11.39 30.67 -5.96
N ILE A 169 12.64 30.43 -6.36
CA ILE A 169 13.75 31.37 -6.15
C ILE A 169 14.36 31.71 -7.51
N THR A 170 14.62 32.99 -7.71
CA THR A 170 15.35 33.48 -8.89
C THR A 170 16.81 33.69 -8.50
N ARG A 171 17.73 33.17 -9.29
CA ARG A 171 19.17 33.42 -9.12
C ARG A 171 19.81 33.68 -10.47
N ILE A 172 20.90 34.44 -10.47
CA ILE A 172 21.74 34.63 -11.64
C ILE A 172 22.71 33.45 -11.71
N ASN A 173 22.75 32.75 -12.83
CA ASN A 173 23.69 31.66 -13.06
C ASN A 173 25.09 32.20 -13.43
N SER A 174 26.06 31.30 -13.65
CA SER A 174 27.42 31.67 -14.04
C SER A 174 27.54 32.37 -15.41
N SER A 175 26.49 32.33 -16.24
CA SER A 175 26.43 33.02 -17.55
C SER A 175 25.68 34.35 -17.49
N GLY A 176 25.33 34.86 -16.30
CA GLY A 176 24.59 36.11 -16.14
C GLY A 176 23.09 36.01 -16.44
N GLN A 177 22.57 34.80 -16.69
CA GLN A 177 21.16 34.57 -16.97
C GLN A 177 20.38 34.35 -15.68
N GLU A 178 19.22 35.00 -15.56
CA GLU A 178 18.26 34.70 -14.51
C GLU A 178 17.63 33.32 -14.71
N ILE A 179 17.74 32.48 -13.69
CA ILE A 179 17.12 31.17 -13.63
C ILE A 179 16.17 31.12 -12.43
N THR A 180 14.91 30.77 -12.71
CA THR A 180 13.92 30.48 -11.68
C THR A 180 13.94 28.98 -11.39
N GLN A 181 14.10 28.61 -10.12
CA GLN A 181 14.06 27.22 -9.69
C GLN A 181 13.22 27.07 -8.43
N LYS A 182 12.55 25.92 -8.31
CA LYS A 182 11.76 25.57 -7.13
C LYS A 182 12.67 25.02 -6.04
N VAL A 183 12.46 25.47 -4.81
CA VAL A 183 13.06 24.94 -3.58
C VAL A 183 11.97 24.32 -2.73
N TYR A 184 12.20 23.10 -2.28
CA TYR A 184 11.30 22.33 -1.44
C TYR A 184 11.80 22.31 0.00
N THR A 185 10.89 22.50 0.95
CA THR A 185 11.17 22.34 2.38
C THR A 185 10.67 20.98 2.84
N PHE A 186 11.53 20.22 3.51
CA PHE A 186 11.22 18.88 3.99
C PHE A 186 11.05 18.87 5.51
N ARG A 187 10.11 18.05 5.98
CA ARG A 187 9.99 17.68 7.39
C ARG A 187 10.11 16.18 7.55
N LEU A 188 11.06 15.78 8.37
CA LEU A 188 11.27 14.39 8.76
C LEU A 188 10.30 13.99 9.87
N HIS A 189 9.95 12.71 9.88
CA HIS A 189 9.10 12.06 10.87
C HIS A 189 9.78 10.79 11.34
N LEU A 190 9.92 10.65 12.65
CA LEU A 190 10.57 9.52 13.31
C LEU A 190 9.53 8.59 13.94
N ILE A 191 9.77 7.30 13.83
CA ILE A 191 8.98 6.23 14.43
C ILE A 191 9.93 5.31 15.19
N ASN A 192 9.62 5.05 16.45
CA ASN A 192 10.14 3.88 17.16
C ASN A 192 9.20 2.70 16.89
N ARG A 193 9.74 1.57 16.42
CA ARG A 193 8.97 0.40 16.01
C ARG A 193 8.13 -0.22 17.12
N LYS A 194 8.45 0.05 18.39
CA LYS A 194 7.68 -0.43 19.55
C LYS A 194 6.37 0.33 19.76
N PHE A 195 6.29 1.58 19.31
CA PHE A 195 5.16 2.47 19.61
C PHE A 195 4.37 2.79 18.34
N GLU A 196 3.08 3.09 18.50
CA GLU A 196 2.24 3.55 17.39
C GLU A 196 2.59 4.99 16.96
N ASN A 197 3.06 5.80 17.91
CA ASN A 197 3.26 7.23 17.73
C ASN A 197 4.36 7.57 16.71
N ILE A 198 4.16 8.73 16.07
CA ILE A 198 5.07 9.34 15.10
C ILE A 198 5.44 10.72 15.63
N GLU A 199 6.73 11.04 15.66
CA GLU A 199 7.20 12.36 16.07
C GLU A 199 7.77 13.14 14.87
N SER A 200 7.23 14.32 14.62
CA SER A 200 7.73 15.22 13.59
C SER A 200 8.94 16.01 14.10
N LEU A 201 10.04 16.01 13.34
CA LEU A 201 11.25 16.75 13.71
C LEU A 201 11.12 18.23 13.30
N ILE A 202 10.30 18.99 14.02
CA ILE A 202 9.88 20.35 13.63
C ILE A 202 11.06 21.33 13.53
N ASN A 203 12.07 21.17 14.38
CA ASN A 203 13.23 22.06 14.45
C ASN A 203 14.33 21.73 13.43
N LEU A 204 14.21 20.61 12.71
CA LEU A 204 15.14 20.24 11.65
C LEU A 204 14.70 20.88 10.33
N LYS A 205 15.47 21.85 9.85
CA LYS A 205 15.19 22.54 8.58
C LYS A 205 16.03 21.93 7.45
N ILE A 206 15.37 21.31 6.49
CA ILE A 206 16.01 20.75 5.29
C ILE A 206 15.37 21.38 4.07
N GLN A 207 16.18 21.93 3.17
CA GLN A 207 15.74 22.50 1.90
C GLN A 207 16.59 21.98 0.76
N ASP A 208 15.96 21.69 -0.38
CA ASP A 208 16.65 21.25 -1.59
C ASP A 208 15.89 21.67 -2.85
N VAL A 209 16.58 21.79 -3.98
CA VAL A 209 15.94 22.02 -5.29
C VAL A 209 15.40 20.73 -5.91
N SER A 210 15.84 19.58 -5.42
CA SER A 210 15.22 18.28 -5.71
C SER A 210 13.94 18.14 -4.89
N HIS A 211 12.87 17.59 -5.50
CA HIS A 211 11.65 17.18 -4.77
C HIS A 211 11.84 15.83 -4.03
N ARG A 212 13.04 15.25 -4.10
CA ARG A 212 13.40 13.97 -3.49
C ARG A 212 14.59 14.15 -2.56
N LEU A 213 14.45 13.63 -1.34
CA LEU A 213 15.50 13.57 -0.35
C LEU A 213 15.91 12.10 -0.17
N LYS A 214 17.20 11.79 -0.35
CA LYS A 214 17.69 10.42 -0.14
C LYS A 214 18.11 10.28 1.32
N LEU A 215 17.35 9.55 2.11
CA LEU A 215 17.67 9.22 3.50
C LEU A 215 18.46 7.92 3.60
N LYS A 216 19.42 7.86 4.52
CA LYS A 216 20.15 6.64 4.87
C LYS A 216 20.32 6.55 6.38
N TRP A 217 19.99 5.40 6.96
CA TRP A 217 20.31 5.13 8.36
C TRP A 217 21.81 4.87 8.50
N VAL A 218 22.50 5.57 9.40
CA VAL A 218 23.98 5.49 9.52
C VAL A 218 24.48 4.97 10.86
N SER A 219 23.75 5.21 11.95
CA SER A 219 24.06 4.66 13.27
C SER A 219 22.76 4.48 14.06
N GLU A 220 22.80 3.89 15.25
CA GLU A 220 21.62 3.69 16.09
C GLU A 220 20.75 4.95 16.24
N TYR A 221 21.38 6.13 16.35
CA TYR A 221 20.72 7.41 16.63
C TYR A 221 20.75 8.38 15.46
N SER A 222 21.32 8.03 14.31
CA SER A 222 21.57 9.02 13.26
C SER A 222 21.12 8.58 11.88
N VAL A 223 20.56 9.56 11.16
CA VAL A 223 20.22 9.47 9.73
C VAL A 223 21.08 10.46 8.97
N SER A 224 21.54 10.09 7.77
CA SER A 224 22.13 11.02 6.83
C SER A 224 21.21 11.28 5.65
N TYR A 225 21.36 12.46 5.05
CA TYR A 225 20.74 12.80 3.78
C TYR A 225 21.71 13.49 2.85
N LYS A 226 21.49 13.29 1.55
CA LYS A 226 22.24 13.93 0.47
C LYS A 226 21.37 14.95 -0.25
N LEU A 227 21.83 16.18 -0.32
CA LEU A 227 21.24 17.27 -1.08
C LEU A 227 21.66 17.19 -2.56
N SER A 228 20.89 17.82 -3.44
CA SER A 228 21.16 17.84 -4.89
C SER A 228 22.47 18.54 -5.27
N ASN A 229 22.98 19.45 -4.43
CA ASN A 229 24.29 20.09 -4.58
C ASN A 229 25.46 19.13 -4.25
N GLY A 230 25.17 17.91 -3.82
CA GLY A 230 26.17 16.90 -3.46
C GLY A 230 26.53 16.85 -1.97
N GLU A 231 26.09 17.83 -1.18
CA GLU A 231 26.34 17.91 0.25
C GLU A 231 25.65 16.77 1.00
N ASN A 232 26.40 16.13 1.89
CA ASN A 232 25.88 15.11 2.80
C ASN A 232 25.83 15.67 4.21
N GLN A 233 24.69 15.57 4.87
CA GLN A 233 24.53 15.96 6.26
C GLN A 233 24.09 14.75 7.08
N THR A 234 24.61 14.62 8.31
CA THR A 234 24.22 13.57 9.26
C THR A 234 23.61 14.24 10.48
N VAL A 235 22.44 13.73 10.89
CA VAL A 235 21.64 14.28 11.98
C VAL A 235 21.51 13.25 13.09
N ASP A 236 21.90 13.65 14.31
CA ASP A 236 21.58 12.90 15.53
C ASP A 236 20.13 13.17 15.93
N LEU A 237 19.30 12.14 15.85
CA LEU A 237 17.85 12.20 16.04
C LEU A 237 17.46 12.46 17.50
N ARG A 238 18.32 12.13 18.47
CA ARG A 238 18.06 12.40 19.91
C ARG A 238 17.97 13.89 20.21
N LYS A 239 18.61 14.74 19.39
CA LYS A 239 18.51 16.20 19.51
C LYS A 239 17.12 16.74 19.17
N TYR A 240 16.32 15.97 18.45
CA TYR A 240 15.03 16.40 17.91
C TYR A 240 13.84 15.63 18.46
N ALA A 241 14.04 14.37 18.83
CA ALA A 241 13.01 13.48 19.37
C ALA A 241 13.62 12.52 20.43
N PRO A 242 14.14 13.04 21.57
CA PRO A 242 14.80 12.20 22.57
C PRO A 242 13.86 11.16 23.19
N GLY A 243 12.56 11.44 23.28
CA GLY A 243 11.57 10.55 23.88
C GLY A 243 11.27 9.28 23.08
N LEU A 244 11.81 9.15 21.87
CA LEU A 244 11.69 7.94 21.05
C LEU A 244 12.85 6.96 21.21
N PHE A 245 13.90 7.30 21.96
CA PHE A 245 15.09 6.44 22.12
C PHE A 245 15.18 5.82 23.51
#